data_AF-A0A2E8RN57-F1
#
_entry.id   AF-A0A2E8RN57-F1
#
_cell.length_a   1.000
_cell.length_b   1.000
_cell.length_c   1.000
_cell.angle_alpha   90.00
_cell.angle_beta   90.00
_cell.angle_gamma   90.00
#
_symmetry.space_group_name_H-M   'P 1'
#
loop_
_entity.id
_entity.type
_entity.pdbx_description
1 polymer ?
#
loop_
_entity_poly.entity_id
_entity_poly.type
_entity_poly.pdbx_seq_one_letter_code
_entity_poly.pdbx_strand_id
1 'polypeptide(L)'
;MLQKTSSLFLYILFLFTIHGCTSRSTVSNYSEIIYPKWFWQPPTNFLSAVGYARTYYDRKSSVDVATENAIEQLARQLQVNISGEIIAMNDQQAEKFQETISEGSRERITNSHYLLKTFVTPKLTVVLISEQ
;
A
#
# COMPACT_ATOMS: atom_id res chain seq x y z
N MET A 1 64.39 56.15 -1.96
CA MET A 1 62.92 56.14 -2.06
C MET A 1 62.40 54.90 -1.36
N LEU A 2 61.70 55.08 -0.24
CA LEU A 2 61.07 54.01 0.55
C LEU A 2 59.80 53.56 -0.17
N GLN A 3 59.66 52.25 -0.43
CA GLN A 3 58.37 51.67 -0.82
C GLN A 3 57.99 50.59 0.20
N LYS A 4 56.89 50.86 0.89
CA LYS A 4 56.25 50.09 1.96
C LYS A 4 55.29 49.04 1.37
N THR A 5 54.78 48.20 2.28
CA THR A 5 53.64 47.24 2.21
C THR A 5 54.07 45.84 1.78
N SER A 6 54.16 44.81 2.61
CA SER A 6 53.40 44.34 3.79
C SER A 6 51.93 43.98 3.52
N SER A 7 51.56 42.78 3.99
CA SER A 7 50.24 42.16 4.06
C SER A 7 49.84 41.19 2.94
N LEU A 8 50.48 40.01 3.01
CA LEU A 8 49.83 38.69 3.11
C LEU A 8 48.30 38.69 3.38
N PHE A 9 47.62 37.75 2.72
CA PHE A 9 46.62 36.85 3.32
C PHE A 9 45.20 37.32 3.67
N LEU A 10 44.71 38.47 3.20
CA LEU A 10 43.35 38.90 3.55
C LEU A 10 42.44 39.23 2.36
N TYR A 11 42.48 38.43 1.29
CA TYR A 11 41.53 38.60 0.18
C TYR A 11 40.84 37.31 -0.29
N ILE A 12 41.09 36.16 0.36
CA ILE A 12 40.53 34.86 -0.05
C ILE A 12 39.27 34.46 0.76
N LEU A 13 38.83 35.28 1.72
CA LEU A 13 37.78 34.87 2.69
C LEU A 13 36.46 35.65 2.63
N PHE A 14 36.24 36.44 1.58
CA PHE A 14 34.96 37.10 1.33
C PHE A 14 34.74 37.00 -0.18
N LEU A 15 34.04 36.00 -0.70
CA LEU A 15 32.62 36.11 -1.01
C LEU A 15 32.09 34.72 -1.45
N PHE A 16 32.23 33.71 -0.59
CA PHE A 16 31.33 32.54 -0.63
C PHE A 16 29.97 32.93 -0.01
N THR A 17 29.33 33.96 -0.55
CA THR A 17 27.89 34.19 -0.35
C THR A 17 27.17 33.30 -1.35
N ILE A 18 27.09 32.03 -0.95
CA ILE A 18 26.26 31.00 -1.60
C ILE A 18 24.85 31.59 -1.67
N HIS A 19 24.43 31.89 -2.90
CA HIS A 19 23.09 32.34 -3.19
C HIS A 19 22.13 31.28 -2.66
N GLY A 20 21.19 31.71 -1.83
CA GLY A 20 20.21 30.86 -1.19
C GLY A 20 19.50 29.98 -2.22
N CYS A 21 19.76 28.67 -2.13
CA CYS A 21 18.75 27.71 -2.50
C CYS A 21 17.62 27.88 -1.49
N THR A 22 16.70 28.80 -1.79
CA THR A 22 15.35 28.68 -1.28
C THR A 22 14.84 27.37 -1.85
N SER A 23 14.90 26.30 -1.03
CA SER A 23 14.12 25.10 -1.29
C SER A 23 12.68 25.57 -1.36
N ARG A 24 12.21 25.82 -2.58
CA ARG A 24 10.81 26.01 -2.88
C ARG A 24 10.21 24.65 -2.61
N SER A 25 9.75 24.45 -1.37
CA SER A 25 8.92 23.32 -1.00
C SER A 25 7.76 23.34 -1.99
N THR A 26 7.82 22.49 -3.00
CA THR A 26 6.65 22.18 -3.81
C THR A 26 5.66 21.59 -2.82
N VAL A 27 4.74 22.43 -2.35
CA VAL A 27 3.53 21.96 -1.67
C VAL A 27 2.86 21.08 -2.71
N SER A 28 3.09 19.78 -2.59
CA SER A 28 2.38 18.81 -3.41
C SER A 28 0.91 18.98 -3.05
N ASN A 29 0.15 19.58 -3.95
CA ASN A 29 -1.31 19.54 -3.93
C ASN A 29 -1.72 18.08 -4.09
N TYR A 30 -1.59 17.28 -3.03
CA TYR A 30 -2.35 16.06 -2.92
C TYR A 30 -3.79 16.52 -2.73
N SER A 31 -4.55 16.61 -3.81
CA SER A 31 -6.00 16.56 -3.72
C SER A 31 -6.33 15.34 -2.86
N GLU A 32 -7.04 15.56 -1.75
CA GLU A 32 -7.43 14.49 -0.84
C GLU A 32 -8.22 13.45 -1.65
N ILE A 33 -7.72 12.21 -1.66
CA ILE A 33 -8.40 11.10 -2.32
C ILE A 33 -9.56 10.69 -1.43
N ILE A 34 -10.79 10.98 -1.87
CA ILE A 34 -12.00 10.55 -1.17
C ILE A 34 -12.40 9.18 -1.70
N TYR A 35 -12.27 8.16 -0.85
CA TYR A 35 -12.67 6.80 -1.18
C TYR A 35 -14.19 6.63 -1.11
N PRO A 36 -14.78 5.76 -1.96
CA PRO A 36 -16.21 5.53 -1.95
C PRO A 36 -16.65 4.84 -0.64
N LYS A 37 -17.88 5.11 -0.18
CA LYS A 37 -18.40 4.56 1.09
C LYS A 37 -18.29 3.03 1.17
N TRP A 38 -18.54 2.33 0.07
CA TRP A 38 -18.49 0.87 0.01
C TRP A 38 -17.08 0.29 0.27
N PHE A 39 -16.02 1.09 0.11
CA PHE A 39 -14.66 0.66 0.46
C PHE A 39 -14.49 0.51 1.98
N TRP A 40 -15.07 1.43 2.75
CA TRP A 40 -15.03 1.41 4.22
C TRP A 40 -16.11 0.54 4.83
N GLN A 41 -17.28 0.50 4.19
CA GLN A 41 -18.48 -0.18 4.65
C GLN A 41 -19.09 -0.96 3.49
N PRO A 42 -18.58 -2.17 3.20
CA PRO A 42 -19.15 -3.03 2.19
C PRO A 42 -20.62 -3.34 2.51
N PRO A 43 -21.47 -3.59 1.49
CA PRO A 43 -22.84 -4.02 1.72
C PRO A 43 -22.90 -5.30 2.56
N THR A 44 -23.79 -5.34 3.54
CA THR A 44 -23.97 -6.49 4.45
C THR A 44 -25.22 -7.32 4.13
N ASN A 45 -26.04 -6.88 3.18
CA ASN A 45 -27.27 -7.55 2.76
C ASN A 45 -27.03 -8.72 1.80
N PHE A 46 -25.79 -8.91 1.34
CA PHE A 46 -25.34 -10.05 0.57
C PHE A 46 -23.85 -10.29 0.86
N LEU A 47 -23.37 -11.48 0.52
CA LEU A 47 -21.98 -11.85 0.70
C LEU A 47 -21.08 -11.02 -0.24
N SER A 48 -20.25 -10.14 0.33
CA SER A 48 -19.41 -9.23 -0.44
C SER A 48 -18.06 -9.01 0.22
N ALA A 49 -17.06 -8.70 -0.60
CA ALA A 49 -15.74 -8.34 -0.12
C ALA A 49 -15.15 -7.20 -0.93
N VAL A 50 -14.37 -6.38 -0.23
CA VAL A 50 -13.50 -5.39 -0.84
C VAL A 50 -12.11 -5.98 -0.97
N GLY A 51 -11.51 -5.78 -2.13
CA GLY A 51 -10.09 -6.04 -2.33
C GLY A 51 -9.38 -4.81 -2.88
N TYR A 52 -8.07 -4.79 -2.70
CA TYR A 52 -7.25 -3.66 -3.10
C TYR A 52 -5.87 -4.10 -3.58
N ALA A 53 -5.31 -3.31 -4.49
CA ALA A 53 -3.97 -3.50 -5.01
C ALA A 53 -3.32 -2.15 -5.34
N ARG A 54 -2.00 -2.15 -5.51
CA ARG A 54 -1.31 -0.98 -6.08
C ARG A 54 -1.82 -0.73 -7.49
N THR A 55 -1.96 0.54 -7.86
CA THR A 55 -2.25 0.91 -9.26
C THR A 55 -0.97 0.78 -10.08
N TYR A 56 -0.98 -0.14 -11.03
CA TYR A 56 0.04 -0.32 -12.05
C TYR A 56 -0.30 0.47 -13.32
N TYR A 57 0.66 0.56 -14.23
CA TYR A 57 0.44 1.16 -15.54
C TYR A 57 -0.66 0.43 -16.32
N ASP A 58 -0.65 -0.90 -16.29
CA ASP A 58 -1.78 -1.68 -16.77
C ASP A 58 -2.90 -1.71 -15.73
N ARG A 59 -4.00 -1.02 -16.07
CA ARG A 59 -5.20 -0.96 -15.25
C ARG A 59 -5.81 -2.35 -15.06
N LYS A 60 -5.77 -3.22 -16.08
CA LYS A 60 -6.37 -4.55 -15.98
C LYS A 60 -5.65 -5.38 -14.94
N SER A 61 -4.32 -5.45 -15.01
CA SER A 61 -3.49 -6.10 -14.00
C SER A 61 -3.77 -5.59 -12.57
N SER A 62 -4.02 -4.29 -12.40
CA SER A 62 -4.35 -3.71 -11.08
C SER A 62 -5.70 -4.21 -10.55
N VAL A 63 -6.70 -4.30 -11.44
CA VAL A 63 -8.03 -4.81 -11.10
C VAL A 63 -7.99 -6.31 -10.83
N ASP A 64 -7.24 -7.08 -11.62
CA ASP A 64 -7.09 -8.53 -11.45
C ASP A 64 -6.46 -8.85 -10.09
N VAL A 65 -5.37 -8.17 -9.71
CA VAL A 65 -4.73 -8.34 -8.40
C VAL A 65 -5.64 -7.88 -7.25
N ALA A 66 -6.37 -6.77 -7.41
CA ALA A 66 -7.34 -6.34 -6.42
C ALA A 66 -8.51 -7.33 -6.27
N THR A 67 -8.90 -7.99 -7.36
CA THR A 67 -9.95 -9.01 -7.38
C THR A 67 -9.49 -10.28 -6.69
N GLU A 68 -8.26 -10.75 -6.95
CA GLU A 68 -7.65 -11.86 -6.21
C GLU A 68 -7.60 -11.60 -4.70
N ASN A 69 -7.20 -10.38 -4.32
CA ASN A 69 -7.25 -9.98 -2.92
C ASN A 69 -8.69 -10.03 -2.36
N ALA A 70 -9.69 -9.56 -3.11
CA ALA A 70 -11.09 -9.60 -2.70
C ALA A 70 -11.62 -11.04 -2.55
N ILE A 71 -11.23 -11.95 -3.46
CA ILE A 71 -11.55 -13.38 -3.41
C ILE A 71 -11.02 -13.99 -2.11
N GLU A 72 -9.76 -13.69 -1.74
CA GLU A 72 -9.20 -14.15 -0.46
C GLU A 72 -9.99 -13.62 0.74
N GLN A 73 -10.36 -12.33 0.74
CA GLN A 73 -11.15 -11.77 1.83
C GLN A 73 -12.53 -12.42 1.92
N LEU A 74 -13.17 -12.69 0.78
CA LEU A 74 -14.47 -13.37 0.74
C LEU A 74 -14.36 -14.81 1.25
N ALA A 75 -13.29 -15.51 0.86
CA ALA A 75 -13.02 -16.87 1.34
C ALA A 75 -12.79 -16.91 2.85
N ARG A 76 -12.05 -15.94 3.41
CA ARG A 76 -11.83 -15.81 4.86
C ARG A 76 -13.13 -15.53 5.62
N GLN A 77 -14.05 -14.74 5.05
CA GLN A 77 -15.35 -14.50 5.67
C GLN A 77 -16.19 -15.79 5.75
N LEU A 78 -16.03 -16.69 4.79
CA LEU A 78 -16.80 -17.93 4.71
C LEU A 78 -16.23 -19.04 5.59
N GLN A 79 -14.94 -19.31 5.46
CA GLN A 79 -14.30 -20.37 6.22
C GLN A 79 -12.78 -20.17 6.29
N VAL A 80 -12.26 -20.39 7.49
CA VAL A 80 -10.83 -20.49 7.74
C VAL A 80 -10.53 -21.79 8.48
N ASN A 81 -9.37 -22.37 8.18
CA ASN A 81 -8.82 -23.50 8.91
C ASN A 81 -7.69 -22.98 9.80
N ILE A 82 -7.62 -23.46 11.04
CA ILE A 82 -6.56 -23.11 11.98
C ILE A 82 -5.65 -24.31 12.16
N SER A 83 -4.36 -24.12 11.89
CA SER A 83 -3.31 -25.10 12.19
C SER A 83 -2.37 -24.57 13.26
N GLY A 84 -1.97 -25.42 14.20
CA GLY A 84 -0.98 -25.10 15.24
C GLY A 84 0.32 -25.88 15.03
N GLU A 85 1.45 -25.22 15.26
CA GLU A 85 2.78 -25.84 15.33
C GLU A 85 3.46 -25.46 16.64
N ILE A 86 4.13 -26.41 17.28
CA ILE A 86 4.99 -26.13 18.44
C ILE A 86 6.36 -25.70 17.92
N ILE A 87 6.75 -24.47 18.22
CA ILE A 87 8.07 -23.94 17.93
C ILE A 87 8.93 -23.94 19.20
N ALA A 88 10.14 -24.50 19.09
CA ALA A 88 11.13 -24.43 20.16
C ALA A 88 11.87 -23.09 20.09
N MET A 89 11.87 -22.33 21.18
CA MET A 89 12.61 -21.08 21.33
C MET A 89 13.42 -21.14 22.62
N ASN A 90 14.74 -21.39 22.50
CA ASN A 90 15.73 -21.21 23.57
C ASN A 90 15.26 -21.78 24.93
N ASP A 91 15.07 -23.11 24.97
CA ASP A 91 14.58 -23.90 26.11
C ASP A 91 13.09 -23.72 26.48
N GLN A 92 12.34 -22.89 25.75
CA GLN A 92 10.89 -22.75 25.88
C GLN A 92 10.15 -23.32 24.65
N GLN A 93 8.94 -23.82 24.86
CA GLN A 93 8.02 -24.19 23.78
C GLN A 93 6.96 -23.09 23.64
N ALA A 94 6.72 -22.64 22.42
CA ALA A 94 5.62 -21.73 22.09
C ALA A 94 4.73 -22.35 21.02
N GLU A 95 3.42 -22.12 21.12
CA GLU A 95 2.47 -22.53 20.08
C GLU A 95 2.31 -21.40 19.07
N LYS A 96 2.50 -21.72 17.79
CA LYS A 96 2.27 -20.82 16.67
C LYS A 96 1.02 -21.29 15.94
N PHE A 97 0.00 -20.44 15.91
CA PHE A 97 -1.20 -20.67 15.12
C PHE A 97 -1.10 -19.96 13.77
N GLN A 98 -1.60 -20.61 12.73
CA GLN A 98 -1.73 -20.05 11.39
C GLN A 98 -3.14 -20.28 10.86
N GLU A 99 -3.68 -19.22 10.28
CA GLU A 99 -4.91 -19.26 9.50
C GLU A 99 -4.60 -19.66 8.06
N THR A 100 -5.35 -20.63 7.55
CA THR A 100 -5.28 -21.07 6.15
C THR A 100 -6.68 -21.05 5.54
N ILE A 101 -6.76 -20.64 4.27
CA ILE A 101 -8.01 -20.67 3.51
C ILE A 101 -8.12 -22.06 2.89
N SER A 102 -9.31 -22.68 2.96
CA SER A 102 -9.57 -23.92 2.24
C SER A 102 -9.49 -23.69 0.73
N GLU A 103 -8.70 -24.50 0.02
CA GLU A 103 -8.58 -24.44 -1.45
C GLU A 103 -9.94 -24.54 -2.14
N GLY A 104 -10.84 -25.39 -1.64
CA GLY A 104 -12.19 -25.52 -2.21
C GLY A 104 -13.06 -24.26 -2.05
N SER A 105 -12.88 -23.51 -0.96
CA SER A 105 -13.59 -22.22 -0.78
C SER A 105 -13.05 -21.16 -1.72
N ARG A 106 -11.71 -21.12 -1.89
CA ARG A 106 -11.06 -20.21 -2.82
C ARG A 106 -11.49 -20.50 -4.26
N GLU A 107 -11.41 -21.77 -4.68
CA GLU A 107 -11.79 -22.21 -6.03
C GLU A 107 -13.26 -21.91 -6.34
N ARG A 108 -14.17 -22.18 -5.40
CA ARG A 108 -15.60 -21.87 -5.58
C ARG A 108 -15.80 -20.40 -5.90
N ILE A 109 -15.24 -19.51 -5.09
CA ILE A 109 -15.39 -18.06 -5.25
C ILE A 109 -14.70 -17.58 -6.54
N THR A 110 -13.51 -18.10 -6.85
CA THR A 110 -12.85 -17.78 -8.13
C THR A 110 -13.78 -18.07 -9.31
N ASN A 111 -14.54 -19.16 -9.25
CA ASN A 111 -15.45 -19.57 -10.33
C ASN A 111 -16.82 -18.88 -10.34
N SER A 112 -17.27 -18.31 -9.21
CA SER A 112 -18.63 -17.74 -9.06
C SER A 112 -18.66 -16.24 -8.77
N HIS A 113 -17.51 -15.59 -8.54
CA HIS A 113 -17.48 -14.17 -8.22
C HIS A 113 -17.89 -13.29 -9.40
N TYR A 114 -18.43 -12.11 -9.06
CA TYR A 114 -18.63 -11.03 -10.01
C TYR A 114 -18.18 -9.70 -9.43
N LEU A 115 -17.61 -8.86 -10.31
CA LEU A 115 -17.12 -7.53 -9.97
C LEU A 115 -18.28 -6.52 -9.97
N LEU A 116 -18.57 -5.95 -8.80
CA LEU A 116 -19.68 -5.01 -8.59
C LEU A 116 -19.27 -3.55 -8.82
N LYS A 117 -18.11 -3.16 -8.27
CA LYS A 117 -17.59 -1.80 -8.34
C LYS A 117 -16.07 -1.81 -8.44
N THR A 118 -15.54 -0.76 -9.06
CA THR A 118 -14.11 -0.47 -9.10
C THR A 118 -13.90 1.01 -8.87
N PHE A 119 -12.91 1.35 -8.06
CA PHE A 119 -12.44 2.72 -7.86
C PHE A 119 -10.92 2.75 -7.98
N VAL A 120 -10.41 3.68 -8.79
CA VAL A 120 -8.99 3.73 -9.16
C VAL A 120 -8.45 5.10 -8.80
N THR A 121 -7.29 5.09 -8.16
CA THR A 121 -6.50 6.27 -7.82
C THR A 121 -5.10 6.09 -8.39
N PRO A 122 -4.24 7.12 -8.39
CA PRO A 122 -2.86 6.97 -8.86
C PRO A 122 -2.03 5.95 -8.08
N LYS A 123 -2.41 5.60 -6.84
CA LYS A 123 -1.64 4.71 -5.95
C LYS A 123 -2.35 3.39 -5.65
N LEU A 124 -3.68 3.40 -5.64
CA LEU A 124 -4.51 2.28 -5.18
C LEU A 124 -5.67 2.03 -6.14
N THR A 125 -5.86 0.76 -6.50
CA THR A 125 -7.06 0.24 -7.16
C THR A 125 -7.83 -0.56 -6.14
N VAL A 126 -9.11 -0.29 -5.98
CA VAL A 126 -9.99 -0.98 -5.05
C VAL A 126 -11.21 -1.52 -5.78
N VAL A 127 -11.66 -2.70 -5.40
CA VAL A 127 -12.79 -3.40 -6.01
C VAL A 127 -13.77 -3.84 -4.94
N LEU A 128 -15.03 -3.98 -5.33
CA LEU A 128 -16.06 -4.68 -4.57
C LEU A 128 -16.50 -5.88 -5.41
N ILE A 129 -16.46 -7.06 -4.83
CA ILE A 129 -16.98 -8.28 -5.44
C ILE A 129 -18.09 -8.88 -4.59
N SER A 130 -18.84 -9.80 -5.19
CA SER A 130 -19.78 -10.68 -4.49
C SER A 130 -19.77 -12.06 -5.13
N GLU A 131 -20.25 -13.05 -4.40
CA GLU A 131 -20.48 -14.42 -4.87
C GLU A 131 -21.93 -14.55 -5.35
N GLN A 132 -22.17 -15.31 -6.42
CA GLN A 132 -23.51 -15.62 -6.92
C GLN A 132 -24.17 -16.76 -6.12
#